data_AF-A0A937PLT5-F1
#
_entry.id   AF-A0A937PLT5-F1
#
_cell.length_a   1.000
_cell.length_b   1.000
_cell.length_c   1.000
_cell.angle_alpha   90.00
_cell.angle_beta   90.00
_cell.angle_gamma   90.00
#
_symmetry.space_group_name_H-M   'P 1'
#
loop_
_entity.id
_entity.type
_entity.pdbx_description
1 polymer ?
#
loop_
_entity_poly.entity_id
_entity_poly.type
_entity_poly.pdbx_seq_one_letter_code
_entity_poly.pdbx_strand_id
1 'polypeptide(L)'
;GRKGTTSLRLDVSGDGCSVSVRWHNGTLDNKQGGIVLVDGRIYGYAEQLNRSTPWVCIDAASGSDIFQSAPVESSYKYRNGCLTYADGMFYLYSDDGHMVLAKATDGGFEVTGRLRIEDPGKWPTWAHPVVCGGRLYVRYGDKLGVYDVSAREPE
;
A
#
# COMPACT_ATOMS: atom_id res chain seq x y z
N GLY A 1 3.12 13.54 19.50
CA GLY A 1 3.84 12.29 19.17
C GLY A 1 4.55 12.45 17.85
N ARG A 2 5.67 11.77 17.61
CA ARG A 2 6.28 11.71 16.27
C ARG A 2 5.33 10.93 15.35
N LYS A 3 4.94 11.54 14.23
CA LYS A 3 4.11 10.92 13.17
C LYS A 3 5.04 10.29 12.14
N GLY A 4 4.54 9.32 11.36
CA GLY A 4 5.33 8.64 10.33
C GLY A 4 5.85 7.28 10.77
N THR A 5 6.89 6.81 10.09
CA THR A 5 7.45 5.46 10.25
C THR A 5 8.84 5.53 10.86
N THR A 6 9.18 4.57 11.73
CA THR A 6 10.50 4.50 12.37
C THR A 6 11.06 3.09 12.20
N SER A 7 12.31 3.00 11.75
CA SER A 7 13.05 1.74 11.72
C SER A 7 13.87 1.59 12.99
N LEU A 8 13.71 0.43 13.63
CA LEU A 8 14.44 0.05 14.83
C LEU A 8 15.36 -1.12 14.50
N ARG A 9 16.62 -1.03 14.94
CA ARG A 9 17.55 -2.15 14.95
C ARG A 9 17.44 -2.84 16.31
N LEU A 10 17.24 -4.15 16.27
CA LEU A 10 17.34 -5.03 17.43
C LEU A 10 18.70 -5.72 17.36
N ASP A 11 19.52 -5.56 18.39
CA ASP A 11 20.78 -6.29 18.56
C ASP A 11 20.58 -7.29 19.70
N VAL A 12 20.53 -8.57 19.34
CA VAL A 12 20.26 -9.69 20.26
C VAL A 12 21.56 -10.45 20.56
N SER A 13 21.87 -10.67 21.83
CA SER A 13 23.05 -11.43 22.28
C SER A 13 22.73 -12.26 23.52
N GLY A 14 22.75 -13.59 23.37
CA GLY A 14 22.28 -14.50 24.43
C GLY A 14 20.83 -14.18 24.82
N ASP A 15 20.60 -13.92 26.10
CA ASP A 15 19.30 -13.52 26.65
C ASP A 15 19.07 -11.98 26.64
N GLY A 16 20.00 -11.21 26.09
CA GLY A 16 19.92 -9.74 25.99
C GLY A 16 19.41 -9.26 24.64
N CYS A 17 18.63 -8.16 24.64
CA CYS A 17 18.22 -7.44 23.43
C CYS A 17 18.36 -5.94 23.68
N SER A 18 19.08 -5.25 22.80
CA SER A 18 19.15 -3.78 22.78
C SER A 18 18.50 -3.22 21.53
N VAL A 19 17.94 -2.01 21.65
CA VAL A 19 17.17 -1.37 20.57
C VAL A 19 17.78 -0.02 20.27
N SER A 20 18.04 0.25 18.98
CA SER A 20 18.47 1.55 18.50
C SER A 20 17.60 2.03 17.33
N VAL A 21 17.39 3.34 17.24
CA VAL A 21 16.71 3.93 16.08
C VAL A 21 17.71 3.98 14.92
N ARG A 22 17.33 3.42 13.77
CA ARG A 22 18.11 3.54 12.53
C ARG A 22 17.78 4.85 11.81
N TRP A 23 16.49 5.08 11.61
CA TRP A 23 15.99 6.27 10.95
C TRP A 23 14.54 6.51 11.34
N HIS A 24 14.09 7.74 11.08
CA HIS A 24 12.71 8.14 11.19
C HIS A 24 12.30 8.86 9.90
N ASN A 25 11.18 8.46 9.32
CA ASN A 25 10.58 9.09 8.16
C ASN A 25 9.23 9.71 8.58
N GLY A 26 9.05 11.00 8.33
CA GLY A 26 7.82 11.73 8.67
C GLY A 26 6.75 11.71 7.58
N THR A 27 7.07 11.21 6.38
CA THR A 27 6.23 11.24 5.18
C THR A 27 5.28 10.04 5.15
N LEU A 28 5.82 8.82 5.28
CA LEU A 28 5.06 7.59 5.30
C LEU A 28 4.43 7.40 6.69
N ASP A 29 3.17 7.82 6.84
CA ASP A 29 2.37 7.74 8.07
C ASP A 29 1.15 6.83 7.93
N ASN A 30 1.40 5.60 7.52
CA ASN A 30 0.35 4.62 7.26
C ASN A 30 -0.55 4.36 8.49
N LYS A 31 -1.87 4.40 8.26
CA LYS A 31 -2.88 4.28 9.32
C LYS A 31 -3.61 2.94 9.35
N GLN A 32 -4.02 2.44 8.19
CA GLN A 32 -4.90 1.28 8.11
C GLN A 32 -4.13 -0.02 7.87
N GLY A 33 -2.83 0.04 7.56
CA GLY A 33 -1.96 -1.09 7.21
C GLY A 33 -1.67 -1.16 5.71
N GLY A 34 -1.15 -2.31 5.26
CA GLY A 34 -0.74 -2.49 3.86
C GLY A 34 0.61 -1.81 3.56
N ILE A 35 1.62 -2.08 4.37
CA ILE A 35 3.00 -1.70 4.07
C ILE A 35 3.67 -2.89 3.39
N VAL A 36 4.35 -2.65 2.28
CA VAL A 36 5.04 -3.71 1.51
C VAL A 36 6.51 -3.34 1.34
N LEU A 37 7.40 -4.29 1.61
CA LEU A 37 8.83 -4.20 1.28
C LEU A 37 9.12 -5.02 0.03
N VAL A 38 9.58 -4.38 -1.04
CA VAL A 38 10.01 -5.02 -2.30
C VAL A 38 11.31 -4.36 -2.74
N ASP A 39 12.32 -5.15 -3.10
CA ASP A 39 13.59 -4.68 -3.67
C ASP A 39 14.25 -3.51 -2.91
N GLY A 40 14.25 -3.59 -1.57
CA GLY A 40 14.84 -2.57 -0.70
C GLY A 40 14.01 -1.29 -0.55
N ARG A 41 12.78 -1.27 -1.06
CA ARG A 41 11.86 -0.12 -0.99
C ARG A 41 10.61 -0.46 -0.18
N ILE A 42 10.19 0.45 0.67
CA ILE A 42 8.96 0.35 1.46
C ILE A 42 7.87 1.19 0.79
N TYR A 43 6.73 0.58 0.53
CA TYR A 43 5.57 1.19 -0.11
C TYR A 43 4.41 1.25 0.88
N GLY A 44 3.68 2.35 0.85
CA GLY A 44 2.54 2.56 1.74
C GLY A 44 1.66 3.72 1.34
N TYR A 45 0.55 3.85 2.04
CA TYR A 45 -0.34 5.01 1.97
C TYR A 45 -0.07 5.96 3.14
N ALA A 46 0.08 7.25 2.86
CA ALA A 46 0.24 8.31 3.85
C ALA A 46 -1.10 9.06 4.06
N GLU A 47 -1.58 9.11 5.30
CA GLU A 47 -2.87 9.73 5.65
C GLU A 47 -2.79 11.26 5.65
N GLN A 48 -1.75 11.82 6.29
CA GLN A 48 -1.73 13.25 6.62
C GLN A 48 -0.89 14.08 5.64
N LEU A 49 -0.16 13.41 4.77
CA LEU A 49 0.53 14.09 3.69
C LEU A 49 -0.47 14.72 2.71
N ASN A 50 0.05 15.56 1.80
CA ASN A 50 -0.73 16.16 0.72
C ASN A 50 -1.63 15.10 0.07
N ARG A 51 -2.95 15.25 0.25
CA ARG A 51 -3.98 14.31 -0.21
C ARG A 51 -3.96 14.09 -1.73
N SER A 52 -3.23 14.93 -2.45
CA SER A 52 -3.02 14.82 -3.89
C SER A 52 -1.99 13.75 -4.30
N THR A 53 -1.13 13.26 -3.40
CA THR A 53 -0.13 12.22 -3.69
C THR A 53 0.12 11.26 -2.50
N PRO A 54 -0.90 10.52 -2.03
CA PRO A 54 -0.82 9.79 -0.77
C PRO A 54 -0.06 8.46 -0.86
N TRP A 55 0.29 7.98 -2.06
CA TRP A 55 1.03 6.73 -2.23
C TRP A 55 2.53 7.01 -2.20
N VAL A 56 3.20 6.52 -1.17
CA VAL A 56 4.59 6.86 -0.84
C VAL A 56 5.48 5.64 -1.00
N CYS A 57 6.68 5.88 -1.54
CA CYS A 57 7.78 4.94 -1.56
C CYS A 57 8.97 5.56 -0.83
N ILE A 58 9.56 4.82 0.10
CA ILE A 58 10.77 5.20 0.82
C ILE A 58 11.84 4.12 0.68
N ASP A 59 13.11 4.52 0.73
CA ASP A 59 14.23 3.58 0.80
C ASP A 59 14.27 2.89 2.17
N ALA A 60 14.32 1.55 2.20
CA ALA A 60 14.22 0.79 3.44
C ALA A 60 15.47 0.95 4.34
N ALA A 61 16.64 1.18 3.73
CA ALA A 61 17.90 1.24 4.46
C ALA A 61 18.09 2.60 5.16
N SER A 62 17.75 3.68 4.47
CA SER A 62 17.95 5.07 4.91
C SER A 62 16.69 5.75 5.46
N GLY A 63 15.51 5.28 5.07
CA GLY A 63 14.24 5.94 5.36
C GLY A 63 13.99 7.20 4.52
N SER A 64 14.78 7.47 3.49
CA SER A 64 14.60 8.63 2.60
C SER A 64 13.40 8.44 1.67
N ASP A 65 12.68 9.52 1.38
CA ASP A 65 11.60 9.52 0.38
C ASP A 65 12.19 9.27 -1.02
N ILE A 66 11.57 8.35 -1.76
CA ILE A 66 11.89 8.09 -3.17
C ILE A 66 10.88 8.81 -4.05
N PHE A 67 9.59 8.55 -3.86
CA PHE A 67 8.53 9.24 -4.56
C PHE A 67 7.23 9.32 -3.75
N GLN A 68 6.36 10.22 -4.20
CA GLN A 68 4.96 10.30 -3.82
C GLN A 68 4.11 10.34 -5.08
N SER A 69 2.93 9.72 -5.06
CA SER A 69 2.10 9.59 -6.26
C SER A 69 0.61 9.44 -5.93
N ALA A 70 -0.26 9.62 -6.93
CA ALA A 70 -1.69 9.37 -6.85
C ALA A 70 -2.22 8.54 -8.04
N PRO A 71 -1.75 7.28 -8.18
CA PRO A 71 -2.26 6.38 -9.23
C PRO A 71 -3.75 6.06 -9.08
N VAL A 72 -4.26 6.07 -7.84
CA VAL A 72 -5.68 5.92 -7.49
C VAL A 72 -6.02 6.93 -6.40
N GLU A 73 -7.17 7.58 -6.57
CA GLU A 73 -7.70 8.56 -5.64
C GLU A 73 -8.95 8.04 -4.93
N SER A 74 -9.22 8.60 -3.76
CA SER A 74 -10.45 8.41 -3.01
C SER A 74 -11.30 9.67 -3.04
N SER A 75 -12.61 9.52 -3.24
CA SER A 75 -13.59 10.58 -3.06
C SER A 75 -13.98 10.83 -1.60
N TYR A 76 -13.57 9.96 -0.67
CA TYR A 76 -13.96 10.04 0.74
C TYR A 76 -13.23 11.16 1.49
N LYS A 77 -13.92 11.83 2.43
CA LYS A 77 -13.33 12.97 3.17
C LYS A 77 -12.14 12.59 4.07
N TYR A 78 -12.02 11.32 4.46
CA TYR A 78 -10.89 10.79 5.23
C TYR A 78 -10.13 9.75 4.41
N ARG A 79 -9.76 10.15 3.18
CA ARG A 79 -9.06 9.34 2.18
C ARG A 79 -8.01 8.44 2.82
N ASN A 80 -8.15 7.15 2.60
CA ASN A 80 -7.19 6.13 2.97
C ASN A 80 -6.97 5.15 1.84
N GLY A 81 -5.95 4.32 1.99
CA GLY A 81 -5.67 3.26 1.04
C GLY A 81 -4.96 2.10 1.71
N CYS A 82 -5.16 0.92 1.13
CA CYS A 82 -4.46 -0.30 1.45
C CYS A 82 -3.79 -0.83 0.18
N LEU A 83 -2.71 -1.57 0.31
CA LEU A 83 -2.11 -2.26 -0.82
C LEU A 83 -1.69 -3.69 -0.49
N THR A 84 -1.51 -4.47 -1.55
CA THR A 84 -0.78 -5.72 -1.54
C THR A 84 0.09 -5.82 -2.80
N TYR A 85 1.00 -6.78 -2.81
CA TYR A 85 1.91 -7.04 -3.91
C TYR A 85 1.89 -8.52 -4.26
N ALA A 86 1.73 -8.83 -5.54
CA ALA A 86 1.75 -10.18 -6.05
C ALA A 86 2.17 -10.20 -7.52
N ASP A 87 3.00 -11.17 -7.87
CA ASP A 87 3.45 -11.42 -9.25
C ASP A 87 3.98 -10.18 -9.98
N GLY A 88 4.86 -9.42 -9.33
CA GLY A 88 5.45 -8.23 -9.94
C GLY A 88 4.59 -6.96 -9.86
N MET A 89 3.36 -7.06 -9.34
CA MET A 89 2.35 -6.00 -9.44
C MET A 89 1.84 -5.53 -8.07
N PHE A 90 1.66 -4.22 -7.94
CA PHE A 90 0.98 -3.58 -6.83
C PHE A 90 -0.51 -3.48 -7.08
N TYR A 91 -1.29 -3.81 -6.06
CA TYR A 91 -2.74 -3.66 -6.02
C TYR A 91 -3.05 -2.53 -5.05
N LEU A 92 -3.24 -1.32 -5.58
CA LEU A 92 -3.46 -0.10 -4.82
C LEU A 92 -4.96 0.13 -4.66
N TYR A 93 -5.48 0.03 -3.45
CA TYR A 93 -6.91 0.05 -3.16
C TYR A 93 -7.29 1.28 -2.35
N SER A 94 -8.18 2.11 -2.89
CA SER A 94 -8.76 3.25 -2.19
C SER A 94 -9.98 2.85 -1.37
N ASP A 95 -10.20 3.59 -0.29
CA ASP A 95 -11.27 3.34 0.67
C ASP A 95 -12.70 3.52 0.13
N ASP A 96 -12.87 4.07 -1.06
CA ASP A 96 -14.16 4.18 -1.73
C ASP A 96 -14.40 3.03 -2.70
N GLY A 97 -13.45 2.10 -2.89
CA GLY A 97 -13.61 0.88 -3.69
C GLY A 97 -12.96 0.91 -5.08
N HIS A 98 -12.13 1.92 -5.38
CA HIS A 98 -11.32 1.92 -6.60
C HIS A 98 -10.04 1.14 -6.35
N MET A 99 -9.63 0.37 -7.34
CA MET A 99 -8.36 -0.33 -7.31
C MET A 99 -7.59 -0.09 -8.60
N VAL A 100 -6.28 0.02 -8.46
CA VAL A 100 -5.33 0.09 -9.56
C VAL A 100 -4.34 -1.06 -9.43
N LEU A 101 -4.10 -1.72 -10.56
CA LEU A 101 -2.96 -2.62 -10.75
C LEU A 101 -1.82 -1.81 -11.37
N ALA A 102 -0.64 -1.84 -10.76
CA ALA A 102 0.48 -1.03 -11.22
C ALA A 102 1.85 -1.67 -10.99
N LYS A 103 2.82 -1.28 -11.81
CA LYS A 103 4.26 -1.51 -11.54
C LYS A 103 4.84 -0.29 -10.83
N ALA A 104 5.74 -0.51 -9.88
CA ALA A 104 6.52 0.60 -9.34
C ALA A 104 7.64 0.95 -10.32
N THR A 105 7.91 2.25 -10.47
CA THR A 105 9.07 2.81 -11.17
C THR A 105 9.89 3.64 -10.19
N ASP A 106 10.96 4.29 -10.66
CA ASP A 106 11.72 5.23 -9.82
C ASP A 106 10.97 6.53 -9.53
N GLY A 107 9.95 6.87 -10.34
CA GLY A 107 9.18 8.11 -10.22
C GLY A 107 7.75 7.94 -9.73
N GLY A 108 7.26 6.71 -9.54
CA GLY A 108 5.86 6.50 -9.16
C GLY A 108 5.35 5.10 -9.48
N PHE A 109 4.07 5.04 -9.84
CA PHE A 109 3.39 3.82 -10.27
C PHE A 109 2.95 3.95 -11.72
N GLU A 110 3.34 2.99 -12.56
CA GLU A 110 2.83 2.82 -13.91
C GLU A 110 1.57 1.95 -13.86
N VAL A 111 0.42 2.54 -14.14
CA VAL A 111 -0.88 1.86 -14.06
C VAL A 111 -1.09 0.96 -15.27
N THR A 112 -1.28 -0.34 -15.02
CA THR A 112 -1.54 -1.34 -16.06
C THR A 112 -3.00 -1.81 -16.09
N GLY A 113 -3.75 -1.59 -15.01
CA GLY A 113 -5.15 -2.01 -14.92
C GLY A 113 -5.92 -1.23 -13.86
N ARG A 114 -7.24 -1.19 -14.02
CA ARG A 114 -8.17 -0.55 -13.09
C ARG A 114 -9.34 -1.46 -12.83
N LEU A 115 -9.78 -1.47 -11.58
CA LEU A 115 -10.95 -2.19 -11.12
C LEU A 115 -11.79 -1.27 -10.23
N ARG A 116 -13.11 -1.37 -10.35
CA ARG A 116 -14.06 -0.76 -9.43
C ARG A 116 -14.87 -1.89 -8.81
N ILE A 117 -14.97 -1.92 -7.48
CA ILE A 117 -15.86 -2.87 -6.82
C ILE A 117 -17.30 -2.54 -7.22
N GLU A 118 -18.02 -3.55 -7.70
CA GLU A 118 -19.42 -3.43 -8.08
C GLU A 118 -20.31 -3.32 -6.84
N ASP A 119 -21.33 -2.46 -6.92
CA ASP A 119 -22.23 -2.14 -5.81
C ASP A 119 -21.48 -1.91 -4.47
N PRO A 120 -20.56 -0.91 -4.46
CA PRO A 120 -19.83 -0.54 -3.26
C PRO A 120 -20.87 0.01 -2.28
N GLY A 121 -21.01 -0.65 -1.14
CA GLY A 121 -21.95 -0.23 -0.10
C GLY A 121 -21.76 1.23 0.32
N LYS A 122 -22.71 1.74 1.11
CA LYS A 122 -22.78 3.17 1.48
C LYS A 122 -21.54 3.73 2.21
N TRP A 123 -20.78 2.88 2.89
CA TRP A 123 -19.66 3.29 3.75
C TRP A 123 -18.32 2.94 3.12
N PRO A 124 -17.25 3.70 3.42
CA PRO A 124 -15.90 3.38 2.96
C PRO A 124 -15.42 2.04 3.54
N THR A 125 -14.36 1.52 2.96
CA THR A 125 -13.69 0.29 3.36
C THR A 125 -12.22 0.54 3.65
N TRP A 126 -11.64 -0.27 4.53
CA TRP A 126 -10.20 -0.30 4.79
C TRP A 126 -9.69 -1.72 4.68
N ALA A 127 -10.28 -2.49 3.76
CA ALA A 127 -9.93 -3.89 3.58
C ALA A 127 -8.55 -4.02 2.94
N HIS A 128 -7.75 -4.95 3.47
CA HIS A 128 -6.49 -5.36 2.86
C HIS A 128 -6.78 -6.31 1.69
N PRO A 129 -6.41 -5.96 0.45
CA PRO A 129 -6.56 -6.87 -0.67
C PRO A 129 -5.64 -8.09 -0.50
N VAL A 130 -6.12 -9.28 -0.88
CA VAL A 130 -5.34 -10.52 -0.83
C VAL A 130 -5.34 -11.13 -2.22
N VAL A 131 -4.16 -11.52 -2.71
CA VAL A 131 -4.03 -12.24 -3.98
C VAL A 131 -3.52 -13.66 -3.69
N CYS A 132 -4.25 -14.66 -4.16
CA CYS A 132 -3.90 -16.06 -3.97
C CYS A 132 -4.46 -16.91 -5.11
N GLY A 133 -3.64 -17.80 -5.68
CA GLY A 133 -4.08 -18.75 -6.71
C GLY A 133 -4.70 -18.09 -7.94
N GLY A 134 -4.13 -16.97 -8.41
CA GLY A 134 -4.63 -16.22 -9.56
C GLY A 134 -5.91 -15.41 -9.29
N ARG A 135 -6.33 -15.28 -8.02
CA ARG A 135 -7.53 -14.52 -7.66
C ARG A 135 -7.22 -13.42 -6.67
N LEU A 136 -7.83 -12.26 -6.90
CA LEU A 136 -7.89 -11.14 -5.97
C LEU A 136 -9.15 -11.25 -5.12
N TYR A 137 -8.98 -11.18 -3.81
CA TYR A 137 -10.03 -11.18 -2.80
C TYR A 137 -10.04 -9.82 -2.10
N VAL A 138 -11.19 -9.16 -2.09
CA VAL A 138 -11.31 -7.83 -1.49
C VAL A 138 -12.69 -7.63 -0.87
N ARG A 139 -12.71 -7.20 0.39
CA ARG A 139 -13.95 -6.97 1.14
C ARG A 139 -14.45 -5.54 0.92
N TYR A 140 -15.76 -5.42 0.74
CA TYR A 140 -16.44 -4.14 0.77
C TYR A 140 -17.78 -4.30 1.51
N GLY A 141 -17.94 -3.62 2.65
CA GLY A 141 -19.13 -3.79 3.49
C GLY A 141 -19.27 -5.24 3.96
N ASP A 142 -20.41 -5.86 3.68
CA ASP A 142 -20.74 -7.26 3.97
C ASP A 142 -20.43 -8.23 2.82
N LYS A 143 -19.80 -7.75 1.75
CA LYS A 143 -19.49 -8.54 0.54
C LYS A 143 -18.00 -8.84 0.40
N LEU A 144 -17.71 -9.94 -0.28
CA LEU A 144 -16.37 -10.32 -0.74
C LEU A 144 -16.35 -10.34 -2.27
N GLY A 145 -15.67 -9.38 -2.88
CA GLY A 145 -15.36 -9.41 -4.30
C GLY A 145 -14.24 -10.40 -4.58
N VAL A 146 -14.41 -11.20 -5.62
CA VAL A 146 -13.40 -12.16 -6.11
C VAL A 146 -13.21 -11.94 -7.59
N TYR A 147 -11.98 -11.61 -7.99
CA TYR A 147 -11.64 -11.28 -9.37
C TYR A 147 -10.52 -12.20 -9.85
N ASP A 148 -10.65 -12.70 -11.08
CA ASP A 148 -9.55 -13.39 -11.74
C ASP A 148 -8.49 -12.36 -12.16
N VAL A 149 -7.27 -12.59 -11.69
CA VAL A 149 -6.09 -11.75 -11.95
C VAL A 149 -4.93 -12.58 -12.49
N SER A 150 -5.21 -13.79 -12.95
CA SER A 150 -4.23 -14.61 -13.66
C SER A 150 -3.80 -13.93 -14.95
N ALA A 151 -2.52 -14.08 -15.29
CA ALA A 151 -2.02 -13.63 -16.59
C ALA A 151 -2.82 -14.34 -17.69
N ARG A 152 -3.39 -13.57 -18.61
CA ARG A 152 -3.95 -14.13 -19.85
C ARG A 152 -2.77 -14.42 -20.78
N GLU A 153 -2.71 -15.63 -21.32
CA GLU A 153 -1.79 -15.89 -22.43
C GLU A 153 -2.18 -14.98 -23.60
N PRO A 154 -1.22 -14.30 -24.24
CA PRO A 154 -1.51 -13.56 -25.45
C PRO A 154 -1.97 -14.53 -26.55
N GLU A 155 -3.06 -14.19 -27.23
CA GLU A 155 -3.54 -14.88 -28.44
C GLU A 155 -2.52 -14.79 -29.59
#